data_AF-A0A382SB23-F1
#
_entry.id   AF-A0A382SB23-F1
#
_cell.length_a   1.000
_cell.length_b   1.000
_cell.length_c   1.000
_cell.angle_alpha   90.00
_cell.angle_beta   90.00
_cell.angle_gamma   90.00
#
_symmetry.space_group_name_H-M   'P 1'
#
loop_
_entity.id
_entity.type
_entity.pdbx_description
1 polymer ?
#
loop_
_entity_poly.entity_id
_entity_poly.type
_entity_poly.pdbx_seq_one_letter_code
_entity_poly.pdbx_strand_id
1 'polypeptide(L)'
;MGLLVAPNANAQDTKKPLFDGKSLAGWEVLKDEHNLWRVEGGLITAGSLTQKVPHNSFIATKRSFHNFDLRLKIRITGTEGFVNSGIQIRSVRVP
;
A
#
# COMPACT_ATOMS: atom_id res chain seq x y z
N MET A 1 15.13 34.85 -34.27
CA MET A 1 13.71 35.17 -34.01
C MET A 1 12.88 34.00 -34.52
N GLY A 2 12.04 33.30 -33.76
CA GLY A 2 11.64 33.46 -32.36
C GLY A 2 11.35 32.11 -31.70
N LEU A 3 11.44 32.10 -30.37
CA LEU A 3 11.16 30.97 -29.51
C LEU A 3 9.67 31.03 -29.12
N LEU A 4 8.88 30.02 -29.49
CA LEU A 4 7.58 29.79 -28.86
C LEU A 4 7.82 28.94 -27.62
N VAL A 5 7.82 29.56 -26.44
CA VAL A 5 7.60 28.83 -25.19
C VAL A 5 6.10 28.86 -24.94
N ALA A 6 5.43 27.75 -25.24
CA ALA A 6 4.09 27.55 -24.69
C ALA A 6 4.25 27.32 -23.17
N PRO A 7 3.51 28.05 -22.30
CA PRO A 7 3.39 27.64 -20.92
C PRO A 7 2.60 26.34 -20.95
N ASN A 8 3.26 25.20 -20.77
CA ASN A 8 2.52 23.98 -20.50
C ASN A 8 1.88 24.14 -19.12
N ALA A 9 0.58 24.42 -19.19
CA ALA A 9 -0.37 24.45 -18.10
C ALA A 9 -0.09 23.30 -17.14
N ASN A 10 -0.10 23.64 -15.84
CA ASN A 10 -0.27 22.74 -14.70
C ASN A 10 -0.02 21.27 -15.04
N ALA A 11 1.16 20.77 -14.70
CA ALA A 11 1.37 19.33 -14.58
C ALA A 11 0.28 18.79 -13.65
N GLN A 12 -0.83 18.33 -14.23
CA GLN A 12 -1.89 17.66 -13.53
C GLN A 12 -1.20 16.54 -12.78
N ASP A 13 -1.36 16.52 -11.46
CA ASP A 13 -0.77 15.47 -10.65
C ASP A 13 -1.49 14.17 -11.04
N THR A 14 -0.95 13.45 -12.03
CA THR A 14 -1.52 12.21 -12.59
C THR A 14 -1.44 11.04 -11.61
N LYS A 15 -1.00 11.29 -10.37
CA LYS A 15 -0.96 10.31 -9.29
C LYS A 15 -2.37 9.80 -9.01
N LYS A 16 -2.61 8.55 -9.39
CA LYS A 16 -3.79 7.81 -8.96
C LYS A 16 -3.53 7.22 -7.57
N PRO A 17 -4.30 7.60 -6.54
CA PRO A 17 -4.15 7.01 -5.22
C PRO A 17 -4.34 5.49 -5.27
N LEU A 18 -3.44 4.75 -4.63
CA LEU A 18 -3.56 3.29 -4.50
C LEU A 18 -4.54 2.90 -3.38
N PHE A 19 -4.77 3.80 -2.43
CA PHE A 19 -5.63 3.60 -1.27
C PHE A 19 -6.57 4.80 -1.12
N ASP A 20 -7.83 4.52 -0.80
CA ASP A 20 -8.91 5.52 -0.68
C ASP A 20 -8.98 6.19 0.70
N GLY A 21 -8.16 5.74 1.66
CA GLY A 21 -8.17 6.24 3.04
C GLY A 21 -9.33 5.71 3.88
N LYS A 22 -10.15 4.78 3.38
CA LYS A 22 -11.43 4.40 4.00
C LYS A 22 -11.61 2.89 4.11
N SER A 23 -11.14 2.12 3.13
CA SER A 23 -11.45 0.70 3.06
C SER A 23 -10.36 -0.10 2.37
N LEU A 24 -10.36 -1.41 2.58
CA LEU A 24 -9.54 -2.34 1.80
C LEU A 24 -10.15 -2.63 0.42
N ALA A 25 -11.04 -1.77 -0.09
CA ALA A 25 -11.53 -1.88 -1.46
C ALA A 25 -10.36 -1.79 -2.45
N GLY A 26 -10.34 -2.70 -3.42
CA GLY A 26 -9.21 -2.83 -4.35
C GLY A 26 -8.05 -3.67 -3.83
N TRP A 27 -8.12 -4.18 -2.59
CA TRP A 27 -7.13 -5.09 -2.01
C TRP A 27 -7.71 -6.51 -1.86
N GLU A 28 -6.85 -7.50 -2.04
CA GLU A 28 -7.09 -8.90 -1.73
C GLU A 28 -6.57 -9.19 -0.33
N VAL A 29 -7.46 -9.67 0.54
CA VAL A 29 -7.16 -10.13 1.89
C VAL A 29 -7.54 -11.61 1.93
N LEU A 30 -6.66 -12.46 2.48
CA LEU A 30 -7.00 -13.87 2.67
C LEU A 30 -8.09 -13.99 3.71
N LYS A 31 -9.10 -14.84 3.46
CA LYS A 31 -10.28 -15.02 4.32
C LYS A 31 -9.91 -15.20 5.81
N ASP A 32 -8.91 -16.03 6.08
CA ASP A 32 -8.49 -16.36 7.45
C ASP A 32 -7.64 -15.24 8.12
N GLU A 33 -7.33 -14.17 7.38
CA GLU A 33 -6.50 -13.05 7.82
C GLU A 33 -7.28 -11.72 7.85
N HIS A 34 -8.61 -11.73 7.69
CA HIS A 34 -9.44 -10.51 7.74
C HIS A 34 -9.30 -9.74 9.06
N ASN A 35 -9.02 -10.43 10.17
CA ASN A 35 -8.82 -9.79 11.48
C ASN A 35 -7.44 -9.14 11.62
N LEU A 36 -6.49 -9.48 10.74
CA LEU A 36 -5.11 -9.00 10.82
C LEU A 36 -4.91 -7.66 10.10
N TRP A 37 -5.72 -7.39 9.06
CA TRP A 37 -5.64 -6.18 8.24
C TRP A 37 -6.87 -5.31 8.41
N ARG A 38 -6.65 -4.03 8.72
CA ARG A 38 -7.73 -3.06 9.01
C ARG A 38 -7.40 -1.68 8.50
N VAL A 39 -8.42 -0.83 8.38
CA VAL A 39 -8.24 0.61 8.13
C VAL A 39 -8.52 1.36 9.42
N GLU A 40 -7.51 2.09 9.91
CA GLU A 40 -7.59 2.86 11.16
C GLU A 40 -7.01 4.26 10.94
N GLY A 41 -7.77 5.31 11.27
CA GLY A 41 -7.30 6.69 11.12
C GLY A 41 -6.90 7.07 9.68
N GLY A 42 -7.51 6.43 8.69
CA GLY A 42 -7.16 6.63 7.28
C GLY A 42 -5.85 5.97 6.83
N LEU A 43 -5.39 4.95 7.56
CA LEU A 43 -4.19 4.17 7.27
C LEU A 43 -4.57 2.69 7.15
N ILE A 44 -3.90 1.98 6.24
CA ILE A 44 -3.89 0.51 6.29
C ILE A 44 -2.98 0.10 7.45
N THR A 45 -3.53 -0.61 8.43
CA THR A 45 -2.85 -1.12 9.61
C THR A 45 -2.89 -2.64 9.59
N ALA A 46 -1.76 -3.26 9.94
CA ALA A 46 -1.64 -4.71 10.04
C ALA A 46 -1.02 -5.12 11.38
N GLY A 47 -1.33 -6.32 11.84
CA GLY A 47 -0.71 -6.91 13.02
C GLY A 47 -1.41 -6.58 14.33
N SER A 48 -0.68 -6.80 15.42
CA SER A 48 -1.13 -6.57 16.79
C SER A 48 0.04 -6.13 17.66
N LEU A 49 -0.23 -5.22 18.61
CA LEU A 49 0.72 -4.84 19.66
C LEU A 49 0.59 -5.72 20.90
N THR A 50 -0.42 -6.57 20.97
CA THR A 50 -0.74 -7.39 22.15
C THR A 50 -0.72 -8.89 21.86
N GLN A 51 -0.69 -9.28 20.60
CA GLN A 51 -0.68 -10.68 20.17
C GLN A 51 0.44 -10.91 19.18
N LYS A 52 1.13 -12.05 19.32
CA LYS A 52 2.14 -12.47 18.36
C LYS A 52 1.47 -12.88 17.04
N VAL A 53 1.91 -12.28 15.94
CA VAL A 53 1.48 -12.69 14.60
C VAL A 53 2.20 -14.02 14.25
N PRO A 54 1.46 -15.09 13.91
CA PRO A 54 2.05 -16.43 13.78
C PRO A 54 2.93 -16.60 12.54
N HIS A 55 2.65 -15.87 11.45
CA HIS A 55 3.37 -15.94 10.18
C HIS A 55 3.28 -14.61 9.43
N ASN A 56 4.10 -14.45 8.39
CA ASN A 56 4.03 -13.28 7.53
C ASN A 56 2.74 -13.29 6.71
N SER A 57 1.96 -12.23 6.82
CA SER A 57 0.76 -12.02 6.01
C SER A 57 0.95 -10.83 5.08
N PHE A 58 0.24 -10.85 3.95
CA PHE A 58 0.29 -9.80 2.94
C PHE A 58 -1.11 -9.56 2.36
N ILE A 59 -1.43 -8.29 2.10
CA ILE A 59 -2.49 -7.92 1.16
C ILE A 59 -1.88 -7.55 -0.19
N ALA A 60 -2.62 -7.78 -1.26
CA ALA A 60 -2.20 -7.45 -2.62
C ALA A 60 -3.25 -6.57 -3.30
N THR A 61 -2.85 -5.73 -4.25
CA THR A 61 -3.83 -5.02 -5.08
C THR A 61 -4.53 -6.01 -6.01
N LYS A 62 -5.86 -5.92 -6.15
CA LYS A 62 -6.66 -6.74 -7.09
C LYS A 62 -6.26 -6.58 -8.55
N ARG A 63 -5.62 -5.45 -8.88
CA ARG A 63 -5.14 -5.13 -10.23
C ARG A 63 -3.62 -5.22 -10.29
N SER A 64 -3.11 -5.55 -11.47
CA SER A 64 -1.68 -5.53 -11.76
C SER A 64 -1.21 -4.18 -12.29
N PHE A 65 0.07 -3.89 -12.09
CA PHE A 65 0.75 -2.70 -12.59
C PHE A 65 2.08 -3.11 -13.24
N HIS A 66 2.46 -2.42 -14.32
CA HIS A 66 3.70 -2.70 -15.04
C HIS A 66 4.75 -1.61 -14.79
N ASN A 67 4.58 -0.42 -15.39
CA ASN A 67 5.43 0.74 -15.17
C ASN A 67 4.73 1.69 -14.19
N PHE A 68 5.41 2.06 -13.11
CA PHE A 68 4.87 2.96 -12.10
C PHE A 68 5.99 3.65 -11.31
N ASP A 69 5.67 4.82 -10.76
CA ASP A 69 6.38 5.48 -9.65
C ASP A 69 5.49 5.31 -8.40
N LEU A 70 5.92 4.49 -7.45
CA LEU A 70 5.17 4.21 -6.22
C LEU A 70 5.65 5.14 -5.10
N ARG A 71 4.73 5.97 -4.60
CA ARG A 71 4.96 6.83 -3.45
C ARG A 71 4.09 6.40 -2.29
N LEU A 72 4.72 6.11 -1.16
CA LEU A 72 4.03 5.72 0.07
C LEU A 72 4.81 6.20 1.29
N LYS A 73 4.12 6.24 2.43
CA LYS A 73 4.72 6.37 3.75
C LYS A 73 4.42 5.09 4.50
N ILE A 74 5.45 4.52 5.15
CA ILE A 74 5.31 3.35 5.98
C ILE A 74 5.79 3.70 7.40
N ARG A 75 5.10 3.16 8.39
CA ARG A 75 5.53 3.21 9.79
C ARG A 75 5.39 1.80 10.35
N ILE A 76 6.42 1.39 11.07
CA ILE A 76 6.43 0.16 11.82
C ILE A 76 6.58 0.48 13.30
N THR A 77 5.82 -0.22 14.13
CA THR A 77 5.83 -0.06 15.59
C THR A 77 5.88 -1.44 16.22
N GLY A 78 6.72 -1.60 17.24
CA GLY A 78 6.79 -2.79 18.06
C GLY A 78 7.70 -2.53 19.25
N THR A 79 7.50 -3.24 20.34
CA THR A 79 8.21 -3.03 21.60
C THR A 79 9.31 -4.05 21.82
N GLU A 80 9.15 -5.26 21.31
CA GLU A 80 10.03 -6.39 21.58
C GLU A 80 10.11 -7.36 20.39
N GLY A 81 11.21 -8.12 20.31
CA GLY A 81 11.39 -9.16 19.29
C GLY A 81 11.68 -8.64 17.89
N PHE A 82 11.44 -9.50 16.88
CA PHE A 82 11.67 -9.19 15.48
C PHE A 82 10.47 -8.46 14.89
N VAL A 83 10.60 -7.14 14.74
CA VAL A 83 9.56 -6.26 14.21
C VAL A 83 9.83 -6.06 12.70
N ASN A 84 8.96 -6.60 11.86
CA ASN A 84 9.14 -6.68 10.40
C ASN A 84 7.95 -6.10 9.63
N SER A 85 8.24 -5.42 8.52
CA SER A 85 7.27 -5.12 7.47
C SER A 85 7.98 -5.05 6.12
N GLY A 86 7.23 -4.99 5.02
CA GLY A 86 7.80 -4.88 3.69
C GLY A 86 6.76 -4.59 2.63
N ILE A 87 7.23 -4.05 1.50
CA ILE A 87 6.43 -3.82 0.30
C ILE A 87 7.03 -4.69 -0.79
N GLN A 88 6.21 -5.57 -1.35
CA GLN A 88 6.60 -6.38 -2.50
C GLN A 88 6.05 -5.76 -3.78
N ILE A 89 6.84 -5.82 -4.85
CA ILE A 89 6.44 -5.35 -6.18
C ILE A 89 6.61 -6.49 -7.17
N ARG A 90 5.72 -6.55 -8.17
CA ARG A 90 5.71 -7.59 -9.21
C ARG A 90 5.54 -9.03 -8.67
N SER A 91 5.08 -9.17 -7.43
CA SER A 91 4.70 -10.47 -6.88
C SER A 91 3.42 -10.97 -7.54
N VAL A 92 3.39 -12.27 -7.80
CA VAL A 92 2.18 -12.98 -8.22
C VAL A 92 1.73 -13.80 -7.01
N ARG A 93 0.46 -13.66 -6.63
CA ARG A 93 -0.09 -14.46 -5.55
C ARG A 93 -0.18 -15.91 -6.04
N VAL A 94 0.39 -16.82 -5.25
CA VAL A 94 0.20 -18.26 -5.48
C VAL A 94 -1.13 -18.65 -4.82
N PRO A 95 -2.09 -19.20 -5.57
CA PRO A 95 -3.37 -19.68 -5.03
C PRO A 95 -3.20 -20.82 -4.02
#